data_AF-A0A673LGM0-F1
#
_entry.id   AF-A0A673LGM0-F1
#
_cell.length_a   1.000
_cell.length_b   1.000
_cell.length_c   1.000
_cell.angle_alpha   90.00
_cell.angle_beta   90.00
_cell.angle_gamma   90.00
#
_symmetry.space_group_name_H-M   'P 1'
#
loop_
_entity.id
_entity.type
_entity.pdbx_description
1 polymer ?
#
loop_
_entity_poly.entity_id
_entity_poly.type
_entity_poly.pdbx_seq_one_letter_code
_entity_poly.pdbx_strand_id
1 'polypeptide(L)' 'MCLSVVFLDLDECVEELHLCQEVCQNTLGSYRCRCSPGFQLSSDGTSCSCE' A
#
# COMPACT_ATOMS: atom_id res chain seq x y z
N MET A 1 -6.89 23.10 14.64
CA MET A 1 -5.56 22.48 14.79
C MET A 1 -5.68 21.06 14.26
N CYS A 2 -5.20 20.80 13.04
CA CYS A 2 -5.14 19.44 12.52
C CYS A 2 -3.99 18.73 13.26
N LEU A 3 -4.29 18.16 14.43
CA LEU A 3 -3.37 17.23 15.07
C LEU A 3 -3.20 16.07 14.10
N SER A 4 -2.02 16.03 13.50
CA SER A 4 -1.67 15.16 12.41
C SER A 4 -1.81 13.70 12.87
N VAL A 5 -2.75 12.97 12.27
CA VAL A 5 -2.90 11.50 12.39
C VAL A 5 -1.61 10.77 11.95
N VAL A 6 -0.64 11.51 11.38
CA VAL A 6 0.70 11.09 10.96
C VAL A 6 1.52 10.42 12.05
N PHE A 7 1.42 10.88 13.31
CA PHE A 7 2.29 10.35 14.36
C PHE A 7 1.86 8.98 14.89
N LEU A 8 0.61 8.56 14.63
CA LEU A 8 0.07 7.24 15.00
C LEU A 8 -0.36 6.44 13.77
N ASP A 9 0.11 6.84 12.59
CA ASP A 9 -0.08 6.04 11.38
C ASP A 9 0.64 4.71 11.56
N LEU A 10 -0.13 3.62 11.54
CA LEU A 10 0.42 2.28 11.64
C LEU A 10 0.98 1.93 10.27
N ASP A 11 2.28 1.73 10.18
CA ASP A 11 2.88 1.33 8.91
C ASP A 11 2.54 -0.13 8.63
N GLU A 12 1.47 -0.37 7.86
CA GLU A 12 1.04 -1.73 7.54
C GLU A 12 2.05 -2.46 6.65
N CYS A 13 2.97 -1.74 6.00
CA CYS A 13 4.08 -2.32 5.24
C CYS A 13 5.19 -2.88 6.13
N VAL A 14 5.45 -2.26 7.28
CA VAL A 14 6.43 -2.77 8.25
C VAL A 14 5.84 -3.91 9.08
N GLU A 15 4.57 -3.79 9.44
CA GLU A 15 3.88 -4.80 10.26
C GLU A 15 3.37 -6.00 9.43
N GLU A 16 3.59 -6.01 8.11
CA GLU A 16 3.10 -7.05 7.18
C GLU A 16 1.57 -7.22 7.27
N LEU A 17 0.85 -6.13 7.56
CA LEU A 17 -0.62 -6.07 7.68
C LEU A 17 -1.29 -5.63 6.37
N HIS A 18 -0.64 -5.85 5.24
CA HIS A 18 -1.14 -5.51 3.92
C HIS A 18 -1.48 -6.74 3.08
N LEU A 19 -2.26 -6.52 2.02
CA LEU A 19 -2.61 -7.56 1.05
C LEU A 19 -1.83 -7.44 -0.27
N CYS A 20 -0.86 -6.52 -0.36
CA CYS A 20 -0.08 -6.31 -1.58
C CYS A 20 0.68 -7.57 -2.01
N GLN A 21 0.59 -7.92 -3.29
CA GLN A 21 1.31 -9.06 -3.88
C GLN A 21 2.80 -8.77 -4.05
N GLU A 22 3.16 -7.52 -4.39
CA GLU A 22 4.53 -7.12 -4.67
C GLU A 22 5.03 -6.03 -3.74
N VAL A 23 4.78 -4.76 -4.05
CA VAL A 23 5.34 -3.63 -3.31
C VAL A 23 4.25 -2.97 -2.48
N CYS A 24 4.40 -3.00 -1.15
CA CYS A 24 3.61 -2.17 -0.26
C CYS A 24 4.25 -0.78 -0.14
N GLN A 25 3.42 0.27 -0.20
CA GLN A 25 3.84 1.63 0.07
C GLN A 25 2.92 2.25 1.10
N ASN A 26 3.46 2.52 2.29
CA ASN A 26 2.73 3.16 3.35
C ASN A 26 2.36 4.60 2.95
N THR A 27 1.15 5.02 3.31
CA THR A 27 0.62 6.36 3.06
C THR A 27 -0.03 6.86 4.34
N LEU A 28 -0.21 8.17 4.45
CA LEU A 28 -0.85 8.70 5.65
C LEU A 28 -2.32 8.23 5.76
N GLY A 29 -2.60 7.37 6.73
CA GLY A 29 -3.91 6.81 7.06
C GLY A 29 -4.26 5.52 6.31
N SER A 30 -3.36 4.95 5.51
CA SER A 30 -3.57 3.71 4.75
C SER A 30 -2.29 3.24 4.06
N TYR A 31 -2.36 2.20 3.23
CA TYR A 31 -1.28 1.82 2.33
C TYR A 31 -1.78 1.72 0.90
N ARG A 32 -0.85 1.74 -0.06
CA ARG A 32 -1.12 1.42 -1.46
C ARG A 32 -0.18 0.35 -1.95
N CYS A 33 -0.69 -0.52 -2.80
CA CYS A 33 0.11 -1.51 -3.49
C CYS A 33 0.66 -0.94 -4.80
N ARG A 34 1.91 -1.28 -5.11
CA ARG A 34 2.55 -1.00 -6.39
C ARG A 34 3.06 -2.30 -6.99
N CYS A 35 3.03 -2.33 -8.32
CA CYS A 35 3.56 -3.43 -9.10
C CYS A 35 4.89 -3.03 -9.74
N SER A 36 5.69 -4.05 -10.03
CA SER A 36 6.94 -3.93 -10.77
C SER A 36 6.70 -3.35 -12.16
N PRO A 37 7.69 -2.67 -12.76
CA PRO A 37 7.56 -2.16 -14.13
C PRO A 37 7.16 -3.28 -15.09
N GLY A 38 6.09 -3.07 -15.86
CA GLY A 38 5.52 -4.08 -16.76
C GLY A 38 4.32 -4.85 -16.21
N PHE A 39 3.94 -4.61 -14.95
CA PHE A 39 2.73 -5.15 -14.33
C PHE A 39 1.77 -4.02 -13.98
N GLN A 40 0.47 -4.31 -14.06
CA GLN A 40 -0.62 -3.41 -13.69
C GLN A 40 -1.29 -3.92 -12.42
N LEU A 41 -1.75 -2.98 -11.59
CA LEU A 41 -2.49 -3.30 -10.38
C LEU A 41 -3.89 -3.77 -10.78
N SER A 42 -4.27 -4.97 -10.35
CA SER A 42 -5.60 -5.55 -10.55
C SER A 42 -6.68 -4.63 -9.98
N SER A 43 -7.94 -4.82 -10.42
CA SER A 43 -9.12 -4.14 -9.87
C SER A 43 -9.30 -4.33 -8.37
N ASP A 44 -8.70 -5.37 -7.79
CA ASP A 44 -8.74 -5.66 -6.36
C ASP A 44 -7.80 -4.73 -5.55
N GLY A 45 -6.94 -3.97 -6.22
CA GLY A 45 -6.01 -3.02 -5.59
C GLY A 45 -4.81 -3.65 -4.88
N THR A 46 -4.66 -4.97 -4.96
CA THR A 46 -3.67 -5.75 -4.19
C THR A 46 -2.82 -6.67 -5.06
N SER A 47 -3.43 -7.30 -6.06
CA SER A 47 -2.78 -8.22 -7.00
C SER A 47 -2.15 -7.49 -8.17
N CYS A 48 -1.07 -8.04 -8.72
CA CYS A 48 -0.36 -7.51 -9.89
C CYS A 48 -0.47 -8.47 -11.07
N SER A 49 -0.94 -8.00 -12.22
CA SER A 49 -1.11 -8.79 -13.45
C SER A 49 -0.43 -8.12 -14.65
N CYS A 50 0.14 -8.94 -15.54
CA CYS A 50 0.58 -8.49 -16.86
C CYS A 50 -0.65 -8.26 -17.73
N GLU A 51 -1.16 -7.03 -17.78
CA GLU A 51 -2.04 -6.58 -18.86
C GLU A 51 -1.23 -5.87 -19.93
#